data_AF-A0A925D0R7-F1
#
_entry.id   AF-A0A925D0R7-F1
#
_cell.length_a   1.000
_cell.length_b   1.000
_cell.length_c   1.000
_cell.angle_alpha   90.00
_cell.angle_beta   90.00
_cell.angle_gamma   90.00
#
_symmetry.space_group_name_H-M   'P 1'
#
loop_
_entity.id
_entity.type
_entity.pdbx_description
1 polymer ?
#
loop_
_entity_poly.entity_id
_entity_poly.type
_entity_poly.pdbx_seq_one_letter_code
_entity_poly.pdbx_strand_id
1 'polypeptide(L)'
;MSSSTLKGFSHSLKTREDRVLLLLCAVLLLVYLANAFGPLRLTNDTLRYFILKEQMDGSWPVAFGPSSDFLPSGYVYFLSFLSRLNILNSTTIVIVHLLYLAGSIYFVKEIFGRNINWRSLAFLMLLSWTTIKYSLIPLSEMQFLFFTTAALYCYVKYDANRNFIYLLLVVLFCKLAIETRSAGFVLPVSIIAAFILKHRAIWATILKRNKWAWFSLVLVIALIAVGFYWLKDSAYTSYFAGPFSNDPVGFVFNTVWKQLGYFGELFINIPASKTRFLVAASIGDVIYRLVGILFLLLLLSRLLRRRYSIPLIIRAYIVLYIGLIFNWPFFDARFWFPILPLMIGVFLSNPPTISQRTRVVNSIYKIAFVLTGIFSLGYYTYLSYNQSAFAVRHDAGKWKREYELHFSATETKDSTIDQKALYLLNKYD
;
A
#
# COMPACT_ATOMS: atom_id res chain seq x y z
N MET A 1 35.34 -30.25 25.78
CA MET A 1 35.48 -28.96 25.08
C MET A 1 34.18 -28.17 25.25
N SER A 2 34.29 -26.97 25.83
CA SER A 2 33.25 -26.30 26.62
C SER A 2 32.11 -25.66 25.81
N SER A 3 30.88 -26.01 26.16
CA SER A 3 29.63 -25.40 25.70
C SER A 3 29.19 -24.23 26.60
N SER A 4 30.00 -23.19 26.69
CA SER A 4 29.74 -22.07 27.61
C SER A 4 30.17 -20.71 27.05
N THR A 5 29.50 -20.19 26.01
CA THR A 5 29.65 -18.77 25.60
C THR A 5 28.57 -18.24 24.64
N LEU A 6 27.29 -18.60 24.80
CA LEU A 6 26.20 -17.91 24.06
C LEU A 6 24.98 -17.56 24.94
N LYS A 7 25.24 -17.18 26.20
CA LYS A 7 24.28 -16.46 27.04
C LYS A 7 24.85 -15.07 27.33
N GLY A 8 24.60 -14.12 26.44
CA GLY A 8 25.17 -12.78 26.56
C GLY A 8 24.72 -11.76 25.51
N PHE A 9 23.49 -11.86 25.00
CA PHE A 9 22.87 -10.77 24.23
C PHE A 9 21.44 -10.52 24.75
N SER A 10 21.38 -10.34 26.06
CA SER A 10 20.24 -9.75 26.78
C SER A 10 20.69 -8.41 27.35
N HIS A 11 21.10 -7.48 26.47
CA HIS A 11 21.34 -6.10 26.84
C HIS A 11 20.28 -5.21 26.19
N SER A 12 19.25 -4.89 26.98
CA SER A 12 18.86 -3.50 27.26
C SER A 12 19.08 -2.50 26.12
N LEU A 13 18.23 -2.52 25.09
CA LEU A 13 18.01 -1.33 24.26
C LEU A 13 16.93 -0.46 24.94
N LYS A 14 17.39 0.25 25.98
CA LYS A 14 16.69 1.35 26.65
C LYS A 14 17.44 2.66 26.36
N THR A 15 17.98 2.80 25.15
CA THR A 15 18.75 3.98 24.74
C THR A 15 17.83 5.21 24.71
N ARG A 16 18.38 6.40 24.99
CA ARG A 16 17.65 7.67 24.95
C ARG A 16 16.92 7.88 23.61
N GLU A 17 17.56 7.48 22.51
CA GLU A 17 17.03 7.55 21.15
C GLU A 17 15.73 6.75 20.98
N ASP A 18 15.66 5.53 21.52
CA ASP A 18 14.46 4.69 21.43
C ASP A 18 13.27 5.31 22.17
N ARG A 19 13.52 5.98 23.30
CA ARG A 19 12.47 6.69 24.04
C ARG A 19 11.97 7.91 23.27
N VAL A 20 12.89 8.65 22.64
CA VAL A 20 12.54 9.80 21.78
C VAL A 20 11.70 9.34 20.60
N LEU A 21 12.11 8.28 19.88
CA LEU A 21 11.33 7.74 18.76
C LEU A 21 9.95 7.25 19.19
N LEU A 22 9.84 6.60 20.35
CA LEU A 22 8.54 6.17 20.86
C LEU A 22 7.62 7.36 21.17
N LEU A 23 8.15 8.40 21.82
CA LEU A 23 7.41 9.63 22.10
C LEU A 23 6.97 10.31 20.80
N LEU A 24 7.87 10.40 19.81
CA LEU A 24 7.53 10.96 18.50
C LEU A 24 6.44 10.15 17.79
N CYS A 25 6.52 8.82 17.80
CA CYS A 25 5.45 7.96 17.27
C CYS A 25 4.12 8.17 17.99
N ALA A 26 4.14 8.34 19.32
CA ALA A 26 2.93 8.62 20.09
C ALA A 26 2.32 9.98 19.72
N VAL A 27 3.14 11.03 19.59
CA VAL A 27 2.70 12.35 19.12
C VAL A 27 2.10 12.26 17.72
N LEU A 28 2.77 11.57 16.78
CA LEU A 28 2.23 11.36 15.44
C LEU A 28 0.87 10.64 15.50
N LEU A 29 0.76 9.56 16.26
CA LEU A 29 -0.50 8.83 16.44
C LEU A 29 -1.62 9.73 16.98
N LEU A 30 -1.34 10.59 17.95
CA LEU A 30 -2.33 11.55 18.46
C LEU A 30 -2.81 12.52 17.37
N VAL A 31 -1.90 12.98 16.50
CA VAL A 31 -2.28 13.84 15.37
C VAL A 31 -3.12 13.07 14.34
N TYR A 32 -2.81 11.80 14.08
CA TYR A 32 -3.66 10.93 13.24
C TYR A 32 -5.05 10.73 13.83
N LEU A 33 -5.14 10.52 15.15
CA LEU A 33 -6.43 10.37 15.86
C LEU A 33 -7.23 11.67 15.84
N ALA A 34 -6.58 12.83 15.99
CA ALA A 34 -7.23 14.12 15.81
C ALA A 34 -7.82 14.23 14.38
N ASN A 35 -7.03 13.89 13.37
CA ASN A 35 -7.46 13.89 11.97
C ASN A 35 -8.60 12.92 11.64
N ALA A 36 -8.90 11.93 12.50
CA ALA A 36 -10.06 11.06 12.34
C ALA A 36 -11.38 11.83 12.50
N PHE A 37 -11.40 12.95 13.21
CA PHE A 37 -12.58 13.80 13.36
C PHE A 37 -12.72 14.85 12.24
N GLY A 38 -11.98 14.68 11.14
CA GLY A 38 -12.13 15.51 9.94
C GLY A 38 -13.22 15.00 9.00
N PRO A 39 -13.61 15.82 8.00
CA PRO A 39 -14.66 15.49 7.07
C PRO A 39 -14.32 14.29 6.17
N LEU A 40 -15.36 13.62 5.68
CA LEU A 40 -15.32 12.51 4.75
C LEU A 40 -14.61 12.93 3.46
N ARG A 41 -13.48 12.29 3.15
CA ARG A 41 -12.67 12.63 1.98
C ARG A 41 -13.12 11.88 0.73
N LEU A 42 -14.01 12.48 -0.04
CA LEU A 42 -14.42 11.97 -1.36
C LEU A 42 -13.27 11.96 -2.37
N THR A 43 -13.23 10.88 -3.13
CA THR A 43 -12.44 10.70 -4.36
C THR A 43 -13.33 9.92 -5.32
N ASN A 44 -12.91 9.78 -6.58
CA ASN A 44 -13.64 8.90 -7.52
C ASN A 44 -13.84 7.49 -6.98
N ASP A 45 -12.80 6.90 -6.38
CA ASP A 45 -12.87 5.52 -5.88
C ASP A 45 -13.68 5.41 -4.59
N THR A 46 -13.59 6.42 -3.72
CA THR A 46 -14.48 6.53 -2.55
C THR A 46 -15.93 6.55 -3.00
N LEU A 47 -16.29 7.42 -3.94
CA LEU A 47 -17.65 7.53 -4.46
C LEU A 47 -18.14 6.17 -4.99
N ARG A 48 -17.32 5.50 -5.79
CA ARG A 48 -17.61 4.16 -6.34
C ARG A 48 -17.83 3.11 -5.25
N TYR A 49 -16.96 3.05 -4.23
CA TYR A 49 -17.11 2.12 -3.11
C TYR A 49 -18.41 2.32 -2.34
N PHE A 50 -18.77 3.58 -2.06
CA PHE A 50 -20.02 3.90 -1.37
C PHE A 50 -21.25 3.59 -2.23
N ILE A 51 -21.24 3.90 -3.53
CA ILE A 51 -22.34 3.54 -4.44
C ILE A 51 -22.57 2.03 -4.46
N LEU A 52 -21.50 1.23 -4.61
CA LEU A 52 -21.58 -0.23 -4.58
C LEU A 52 -22.13 -0.74 -3.23
N LYS A 53 -21.71 -0.12 -2.12
CA LYS A 53 -22.23 -0.45 -0.80
C LYS A 53 -23.73 -0.17 -0.71
N GLU A 54 -24.19 1.00 -1.16
CA GLU A 54 -25.59 1.40 -1.09
C GLU A 54 -26.49 0.47 -1.91
N GLN A 55 -26.01 0.04 -3.07
CA GLN A 55 -26.68 -0.93 -3.93
C GLN A 55 -26.76 -2.30 -3.29
N MET A 56 -25.66 -2.77 -2.69
CA MET A 56 -25.61 -4.04 -1.98
C MET A 56 -26.53 -4.06 -0.74
N ASP A 57 -26.69 -2.92 -0.07
CA ASP A 57 -27.62 -2.77 1.07
C ASP A 57 -29.07 -2.45 0.63
N GLY A 58 -29.33 -2.27 -0.67
CA GLY A 58 -30.66 -1.92 -1.18
C GLY A 58 -31.15 -0.52 -0.81
N SER A 59 -30.24 0.37 -0.41
CA SER A 59 -30.55 1.75 0.05
C SER A 59 -30.25 2.82 -0.99
N TRP A 60 -29.73 2.42 -2.16
CA TRP A 60 -29.42 3.32 -3.27
C TRP A 60 -30.70 3.93 -3.89
N PRO A 61 -30.82 5.26 -3.98
CA PRO A 61 -32.00 5.89 -4.58
C PRO A 61 -32.23 5.47 -6.04
N VAL A 62 -33.47 5.06 -6.36
CA VAL A 62 -33.86 4.60 -7.70
C VAL A 62 -33.57 5.65 -8.78
N ALA A 63 -33.74 6.93 -8.45
CA ALA A 63 -33.49 8.06 -9.37
C ALA A 63 -32.04 8.14 -9.88
N PHE A 64 -31.08 7.56 -9.17
CA PHE A 64 -29.67 7.58 -9.55
C PHE A 64 -29.26 6.45 -10.51
N GLY A 65 -30.14 5.48 -10.74
CA GLY A 65 -29.94 4.32 -11.61
C GLY A 65 -28.93 3.31 -11.08
N PRO A 66 -28.86 2.11 -11.68
CA PRO A 66 -27.84 1.12 -11.38
C PRO A 66 -26.45 1.62 -11.80
N SER A 67 -25.42 1.17 -11.09
CA SER A 67 -24.02 1.44 -11.41
C SER A 67 -23.32 0.09 -11.51
N SER A 68 -22.75 -0.21 -12.68
CA SER A 68 -21.85 -1.34 -12.82
C SER A 68 -20.44 -0.86 -12.54
N ASP A 69 -19.75 -1.58 -11.65
CA ASP A 69 -18.37 -1.29 -11.33
C ASP A 69 -17.58 -2.59 -11.17
N PHE A 70 -16.29 -2.53 -11.49
CA PHE A 70 -15.35 -3.65 -11.46
C PHE A 70 -14.46 -3.64 -10.21
N LEU A 71 -14.71 -2.74 -9.25
CA LEU A 71 -13.96 -2.72 -8.00
C LEU A 71 -14.22 -4.02 -7.20
N PRO A 72 -13.17 -4.64 -6.64
CA PRO A 72 -13.34 -5.79 -5.76
C PRO A 72 -14.22 -5.49 -4.55
N SER A 73 -15.03 -6.46 -4.14
CA SER A 73 -16.11 -6.30 -3.17
C SER A 73 -15.66 -6.30 -1.71
N GLY A 74 -14.41 -6.68 -1.41
CA GLY A 74 -13.90 -6.83 -0.05
C GLY A 74 -14.00 -5.57 0.81
N TYR A 75 -13.69 -4.39 0.24
CA TYR A 75 -13.87 -3.12 0.95
C TYR A 75 -15.34 -2.71 1.04
N VAL A 76 -16.15 -3.05 0.03
CA VAL A 76 -17.61 -2.80 0.02
C VAL A 76 -18.30 -3.59 1.13
N TYR A 77 -17.94 -4.87 1.32
CA TYR A 77 -18.42 -5.69 2.44
C TYR A 77 -18.01 -5.11 3.78
N PHE A 78 -16.80 -4.57 3.89
CA PHE A 78 -16.36 -3.90 5.11
C PHE A 78 -17.21 -2.65 5.42
N LEU A 79 -17.47 -1.79 4.43
CA LEU A 79 -18.32 -0.61 4.62
C LEU A 79 -19.77 -1.02 4.98
N SER A 80 -20.34 -2.00 4.30
CA SER A 80 -21.69 -2.52 4.62
C SER A 80 -21.73 -3.12 6.03
N PHE A 81 -20.70 -3.85 6.45
CA PHE A 81 -20.60 -4.35 7.83
C PHE A 81 -20.64 -3.22 8.85
N LEU A 82 -19.85 -2.15 8.67
CA LEU A 82 -19.90 -0.97 9.54
C LEU A 82 -21.28 -0.28 9.50
N SER A 83 -21.92 -0.24 8.33
CA SER A 83 -23.25 0.35 8.15
C SER A 83 -24.31 -0.43 8.92
N ARG A 84 -24.27 -1.77 8.87
CA ARG A 84 -25.19 -2.65 9.62
C ARG A 84 -24.99 -2.54 11.13
N LEU A 85 -23.78 -2.19 11.56
CA LEU A 85 -23.49 -1.86 12.96
C LEU A 85 -23.87 -0.41 13.34
N ASN A 86 -24.40 0.39 12.41
CA ASN A 86 -24.76 1.80 12.60
C ASN A 86 -23.58 2.68 13.10
N ILE A 87 -22.35 2.33 12.72
CA ILE A 87 -21.14 3.09 13.07
C ILE A 87 -20.36 3.57 11.83
N LEU A 88 -20.91 3.42 10.63
CA LEU A 88 -20.27 3.88 9.39
C LEU A 88 -20.33 5.41 9.30
N ASN A 89 -19.21 6.05 9.60
CA ASN A 89 -18.95 7.48 9.39
C ASN A 89 -17.46 7.69 9.10
N SER A 90 -17.08 8.90 8.69
CA SER A 90 -15.68 9.28 8.42
C SER A 90 -14.72 8.86 9.55
N THR A 91 -15.07 9.17 10.80
CA THR A 91 -14.24 8.90 11.98
C THR A 91 -13.98 7.42 12.21
N THR A 92 -15.01 6.59 12.18
CA THR A 92 -14.88 5.13 12.35
C THR A 92 -13.99 4.54 11.26
N ILE A 93 -14.15 4.99 10.00
CA ILE A 93 -13.34 4.49 8.89
C ILE A 93 -11.86 4.80 9.12
N VAL A 94 -11.53 6.05 9.48
CA VAL A 94 -10.14 6.45 9.75
C VAL A 94 -9.56 5.68 10.95
N ILE A 95 -10.32 5.51 12.04
CA ILE A 95 -9.86 4.73 13.20
C ILE A 95 -9.54 3.28 12.80
N VAL A 96 -10.42 2.63 12.02
CA VAL A 96 -10.17 1.26 11.57
C VAL A 96 -8.97 1.20 10.61
N HIS A 97 -8.79 2.21 9.74
CA HIS A 97 -7.59 2.33 8.90
C HIS A 97 -6.31 2.43 9.72
N LEU A 98 -6.32 3.16 10.85
CA LEU A 98 -5.19 3.23 11.76
C LEU A 98 -4.92 1.89 12.47
N LEU A 99 -5.97 1.13 12.81
CA LEU A 99 -5.83 -0.24 13.34
C LEU A 99 -5.20 -1.19 12.31
N TYR A 100 -5.64 -1.12 11.05
CA TYR A 100 -5.02 -1.88 9.96
C TYR A 100 -3.55 -1.51 9.78
N LEU A 101 -3.21 -0.22 9.76
CA LEU A 101 -1.83 0.25 9.66
C LEU A 101 -0.97 -0.24 10.83
N ALA A 102 -1.48 -0.15 12.06
CA ALA A 102 -0.80 -0.63 13.25
C ALA A 102 -0.54 -2.14 13.19
N GLY A 103 -1.54 -2.92 12.77
CA GLY A 103 -1.44 -4.35 12.53
C GLY A 103 -0.37 -4.68 11.48
N SER A 104 -0.32 -3.94 10.37
CA SER A 104 0.72 -4.11 9.34
C SER A 104 2.12 -3.84 9.86
N ILE A 105 2.31 -2.76 10.62
CA ILE A 105 3.62 -2.44 11.23
C ILE A 105 4.02 -3.55 12.20
N TYR A 106 3.08 -4.08 12.99
CA TYR A 106 3.32 -5.21 13.88
C TYR A 106 3.76 -6.46 13.11
N PHE A 107 3.05 -6.84 12.05
CA PHE A 107 3.43 -8.01 11.24
C PHE A 107 4.80 -7.86 10.59
N VAL A 108 5.11 -6.67 10.07
CA VAL A 108 6.42 -6.38 9.46
C VAL A 108 7.52 -6.47 10.52
N LYS A 109 7.32 -5.90 11.71
CA LYS A 109 8.23 -6.09 12.85
C LYS A 109 8.49 -7.57 13.11
N GLU A 110 7.45 -8.39 13.19
CA GLU A 110 7.61 -9.82 13.48
C GLU A 110 8.28 -10.61 12.35
N ILE A 111 8.03 -10.24 11.09
CA ILE A 111 8.67 -10.85 9.90
C ILE A 111 10.20 -10.63 9.93
N PHE A 112 10.63 -9.40 10.22
CA PHE A 112 12.05 -9.05 10.25
C PHE A 112 12.71 -9.34 11.61
N GLY A 113 11.90 -9.53 12.66
CA GLY A 113 12.34 -9.84 14.01
C GLY A 113 13.27 -8.77 14.59
N ARG A 114 14.37 -9.21 15.21
CA ARG A 114 15.37 -8.31 15.82
C ARG A 114 16.27 -7.59 14.80
N ASN A 115 16.13 -7.87 13.51
CA ASN A 115 17.00 -7.29 12.47
C ASN A 115 16.67 -5.81 12.18
N ILE A 116 15.53 -5.31 12.66
CA ILE A 116 15.09 -3.93 12.45
C ILE A 116 14.69 -3.28 13.78
N ASN A 117 14.89 -1.96 13.89
CA ASN A 117 14.25 -1.18 14.94
C ASN A 117 12.81 -0.85 14.52
N TRP A 118 11.84 -1.52 15.15
CA TRP A 118 10.42 -1.33 14.82
C TRP A 118 9.93 0.11 15.06
N ARG A 119 10.56 0.85 15.97
CA ARG A 119 10.21 2.26 16.23
C ARG A 119 10.60 3.14 15.05
N SER A 120 11.76 2.88 14.44
CA SER A 120 12.18 3.54 13.20
C SER A 120 11.25 3.17 12.04
N LEU A 121 10.82 1.91 11.94
CA LEU A 121 9.82 1.48 10.95
C LEU A 121 8.51 2.27 11.12
N ALA A 122 7.96 2.31 12.33
CA ALA A 122 6.73 3.03 12.63
C ALA A 122 6.87 4.52 12.35
N PHE A 123 7.96 5.14 12.81
CA PHE A 123 8.22 6.56 12.61
C PHE A 123 8.30 6.94 11.11
N LEU A 124 9.04 6.17 10.32
CA LEU A 124 9.15 6.41 8.87
C LEU A 124 7.81 6.15 8.16
N MET A 125 7.06 5.12 8.56
CA MET A 125 5.74 4.85 8.01
C MET A 125 4.75 5.99 8.30
N LEU A 126 4.70 6.48 9.54
CA LEU A 126 3.78 7.56 9.96
C LEU A 126 4.15 8.93 9.40
N LEU A 127 5.39 9.14 8.95
CA LEU A 127 5.83 10.35 8.27
C LEU A 127 5.76 10.26 6.74
N SER A 128 5.46 9.09 6.18
CA SER A 128 5.28 8.96 4.74
C SER A 128 4.00 9.70 4.31
N TRP A 129 4.11 10.62 3.36
CA TRP A 129 2.98 11.40 2.86
C TRP A 129 1.86 10.51 2.30
N THR A 130 2.21 9.37 1.70
CA THR A 130 1.24 8.40 1.21
C THR A 130 0.48 7.74 2.36
N THR A 131 1.17 7.37 3.45
CA THR A 131 0.50 6.86 4.65
C THR A 131 -0.45 7.90 5.23
N ILE A 132 0.00 9.15 5.38
CA ILE A 132 -0.81 10.27 5.88
C ILE A 132 -2.07 10.45 5.02
N LYS A 133 -1.90 10.50 3.69
CA LYS A 133 -3.03 10.66 2.77
C LYS A 133 -4.00 9.48 2.84
N TYR A 134 -3.53 8.26 2.64
CA TYR A 134 -4.39 7.09 2.44
C TYR A 134 -4.97 6.51 3.74
N SER A 135 -4.48 6.92 4.92
CA SER A 135 -5.16 6.56 6.17
C SER A 135 -6.44 7.38 6.39
N LEU A 136 -6.49 8.58 5.81
CA LEU A 136 -7.55 9.55 6.00
C LEU A 136 -8.66 9.46 4.95
N ILE A 137 -8.39 8.79 3.82
CA ILE A 137 -9.35 8.62 2.73
C ILE A 137 -9.98 7.22 2.85
N PRO A 138 -11.31 7.10 2.76
CA PRO A 138 -12.02 5.81 2.77
C PRO A 138 -11.77 5.03 1.47
N LEU A 139 -10.61 4.37 1.42
CA LEU A 139 -10.19 3.49 0.35
C LEU A 139 -9.62 2.17 0.90
N SER A 140 -9.45 1.20 0.01
CA SER A 140 -9.06 -0.17 0.34
C SER A 140 -7.57 -0.36 0.69
N GLU A 141 -6.72 0.66 0.58
CA GLU A 141 -5.26 0.56 0.74
C GLU A 141 -4.84 0.02 2.11
N MET A 142 -5.44 0.52 3.21
CA MET A 142 -5.06 0.11 4.57
C MET A 142 -5.51 -1.33 4.87
N GLN A 143 -6.73 -1.68 4.47
CA GLN A 143 -7.25 -3.04 4.59
C GLN A 143 -6.41 -4.03 3.78
N PHE A 144 -6.06 -3.68 2.53
CA PHE A 144 -5.22 -4.49 1.67
C PHE A 144 -3.82 -4.68 2.23
N LEU A 145 -3.22 -3.60 2.77
CA LEU A 145 -1.91 -3.64 3.41
C LEU A 145 -1.93 -4.59 4.62
N PHE A 146 -2.97 -4.54 5.45
CA PHE A 146 -3.15 -5.42 6.60
C PHE A 146 -3.21 -6.89 6.18
N PHE A 147 -4.12 -7.26 5.27
CA PHE A 147 -4.24 -8.65 4.83
C PHE A 147 -2.98 -9.17 4.12
N THR A 148 -2.33 -8.32 3.33
CA THR A 148 -1.05 -8.66 2.68
C THR A 148 0.04 -8.99 3.69
N THR A 149 0.27 -8.09 4.64
CA THR A 149 1.32 -8.28 5.66
C THR A 149 0.98 -9.42 6.62
N ALA A 150 -0.30 -9.63 6.95
CA ALA A 150 -0.78 -10.76 7.74
C ALA A 150 -0.51 -12.10 7.03
N ALA A 151 -0.81 -12.21 5.73
CA ALA A 151 -0.54 -13.41 4.94
C ALA A 151 0.97 -13.74 4.92
N LEU A 152 1.82 -12.74 4.67
CA LEU A 152 3.27 -12.91 4.67
C LEU A 152 3.79 -13.33 6.06
N TYR A 153 3.28 -12.72 7.13
CA TYR A 153 3.63 -13.08 8.50
C TYR A 153 3.23 -14.52 8.84
N CYS A 154 2.00 -14.92 8.50
CA CYS A 154 1.53 -16.28 8.73
C CYS A 154 2.37 -17.30 7.95
N TYR A 155 2.77 -16.99 6.72
CA TYR A 155 3.66 -17.86 5.95
C TYR A 155 5.04 -18.00 6.62
N VAL A 156 5.62 -16.90 7.12
CA VAL A 156 6.89 -16.97 7.86
C VAL A 156 6.77 -17.82 9.13
N LYS A 157 5.67 -17.71 9.87
CA LYS A 157 5.42 -18.55 11.07
C LYS A 157 5.17 -20.02 10.71
N TYR A 158 4.42 -20.29 9.64
CA TYR A 158 4.27 -21.65 9.10
C TYR A 158 5.61 -22.24 8.69
N ASP A 159 6.46 -21.47 8.01
CA ASP A 159 7.74 -21.95 7.54
C ASP A 159 8.71 -22.30 8.68
N ALA A 160 8.62 -21.57 9.80
CA ALA A 160 9.38 -21.84 11.02
C ALA A 160 8.83 -23.02 11.83
N ASN A 161 7.51 -23.09 12.03
CA ASN A 161 6.89 -24.00 13.02
C ASN A 161 6.16 -25.20 12.41
N ARG A 162 5.91 -25.19 11.10
CA ARG A 162 5.07 -26.17 10.37
C ARG A 162 3.65 -26.36 10.92
N ASN A 163 3.14 -25.40 11.68
CA ASN A 163 1.77 -25.43 12.18
C ASN A 163 0.78 -25.07 11.06
N PHE A 164 -0.09 -26.03 10.70
CA PHE A 164 -1.08 -25.89 9.64
C PHE A 164 -2.13 -24.79 9.87
N ILE A 165 -2.38 -24.36 11.12
CA ILE A 165 -3.26 -23.22 11.39
C ILE A 165 -2.73 -21.97 10.68
N TYR A 166 -1.41 -21.75 10.69
CA TYR A 166 -0.83 -20.62 9.96
C TYR A 166 -0.99 -20.76 8.45
N LEU A 167 -0.95 -21.98 7.90
CA LEU A 167 -1.20 -22.20 6.49
C LEU A 167 -2.67 -21.91 6.12
N LEU A 168 -3.62 -22.32 6.96
CA LEU A 168 -5.04 -21.96 6.79
C LEU A 168 -5.23 -20.44 6.83
N LEU A 169 -4.58 -19.75 7.77
CA LEU A 169 -4.60 -18.29 7.86
C LEU A 169 -3.96 -17.62 6.63
N VAL A 170 -2.90 -18.19 6.06
CA VAL A 170 -2.33 -17.70 4.78
C VAL A 170 -3.37 -17.75 3.69
N VAL A 171 -4.09 -18.87 3.53
CA VAL A 171 -5.14 -19.00 2.50
C VAL A 171 -6.26 -17.98 2.74
N LEU A 172 -6.72 -17.85 3.98
CA LEU A 172 -7.74 -16.88 4.36
C LEU A 172 -7.31 -15.44 4.02
N PHE A 173 -6.12 -15.00 4.47
CA PHE A 173 -5.66 -13.64 4.23
C PHE A 173 -5.32 -13.38 2.75
N CYS A 174 -4.85 -14.37 2.00
CA CYS A 174 -4.72 -14.27 0.55
C CYS A 174 -6.08 -14.02 -0.11
N LYS A 175 -7.11 -14.78 0.28
CA LYS A 175 -8.46 -14.57 -0.24
C LYS A 175 -8.97 -13.18 0.10
N LEU A 176 -8.89 -12.76 1.37
CA LEU A 176 -9.31 -11.43 1.79
C LEU A 176 -8.56 -10.31 1.06
N ALA A 177 -7.25 -10.47 0.81
CA ALA A 177 -6.46 -9.53 0.05
C ALA A 177 -6.91 -9.44 -1.42
N ILE A 178 -7.20 -10.57 -2.08
CA ILE A 178 -7.71 -10.63 -3.47
C ILE A 178 -9.09 -9.96 -3.57
N GLU A 179 -9.99 -10.26 -2.64
CA GLU A 179 -11.32 -9.65 -2.57
C GLU A 179 -11.22 -8.14 -2.28
N THR A 180 -10.17 -7.68 -1.59
CA THR A 180 -9.97 -6.25 -1.31
C THR A 180 -9.39 -5.53 -2.54
N ARG A 181 -8.39 -6.13 -3.20
CA ARG A 181 -7.77 -5.63 -4.44
C ARG A 181 -7.27 -6.78 -5.30
N SER A 182 -7.44 -6.68 -6.62
CA SER A 182 -6.89 -7.65 -7.57
C SER A 182 -5.37 -7.80 -7.52
N ALA A 183 -4.63 -6.78 -7.07
CA ALA A 183 -3.19 -6.88 -6.80
C ALA A 183 -2.84 -7.98 -5.76
N GLY A 184 -3.83 -8.44 -4.97
CA GLY A 184 -3.71 -9.55 -4.02
C GLY A 184 -3.31 -10.88 -4.67
N PHE A 185 -3.53 -11.08 -5.96
CA PHE A 185 -3.09 -12.29 -6.69
C PHE A 185 -1.56 -12.48 -6.65
N VAL A 186 -0.78 -11.42 -6.39
CA VAL A 186 0.67 -11.53 -6.21
C VAL A 186 1.04 -12.39 -5.01
N LEU A 187 0.22 -12.42 -3.94
CA LEU A 187 0.51 -13.18 -2.72
C LEU A 187 0.64 -14.69 -2.95
N PRO A 188 -0.39 -15.40 -3.48
CA PRO A 188 -0.27 -16.84 -3.73
C PRO A 188 0.86 -17.16 -4.70
N VAL A 189 1.06 -16.34 -5.75
CA VAL A 189 2.16 -16.52 -6.71
C VAL A 189 3.52 -16.40 -5.99
N SER A 190 3.66 -15.44 -5.08
CA SER A 190 4.89 -15.23 -4.32
C SER A 190 5.16 -16.35 -3.32
N ILE A 191 4.11 -16.87 -2.69
CA ILE A 191 4.19 -18.03 -1.78
C ILE A 191 4.67 -19.27 -2.53
N ILE A 192 4.07 -19.55 -3.69
CA ILE A 192 4.46 -20.67 -4.56
C ILE A 192 5.91 -20.48 -5.03
N ALA A 193 6.26 -19.29 -5.52
CA ALA A 193 7.62 -18.99 -5.98
C ALA A 193 8.65 -19.16 -4.86
N ALA A 194 8.38 -18.64 -3.66
CA ALA A 194 9.27 -18.79 -2.52
C ALA A 194 9.43 -20.26 -2.11
N PHE A 195 8.34 -21.03 -2.11
CA PHE A 195 8.36 -22.47 -1.81
C PHE A 195 9.21 -23.26 -2.83
N ILE A 196 8.99 -23.03 -4.12
CA ILE A 196 9.76 -23.67 -5.20
C ILE A 196 11.24 -23.31 -5.08
N LEU A 197 11.57 -22.02 -4.91
CA LEU A 197 12.95 -21.56 -4.78
C LEU A 197 13.65 -22.13 -3.54
N LYS A 198 12.94 -22.23 -2.41
CA LYS A 198 13.47 -22.83 -1.17
C LYS A 198 13.80 -24.31 -1.36
N HIS A 199 12.94 -25.05 -2.05
CA HIS A 199 13.08 -26.50 -2.25
C HIS A 199 13.65 -26.88 -3.63
N ARG A 200 14.33 -25.94 -4.32
CA ARG A 200 14.79 -26.09 -5.71
C ARG A 200 15.62 -27.34 -5.98
N ALA A 201 16.44 -27.79 -5.03
CA ALA A 201 17.26 -29.00 -5.19
C ALA A 201 16.40 -30.27 -5.20
N ILE A 202 15.41 -30.33 -4.32
CA ILE A 202 14.44 -31.44 -4.26
C ILE A 202 13.61 -31.46 -5.54
N TRP A 203 13.10 -30.29 -5.96
CA TRP A 203 12.34 -30.14 -7.20
C TRP A 203 13.16 -30.54 -8.43
N ALA A 204 14.44 -30.15 -8.50
CA ALA A 204 15.32 -30.55 -9.60
C ALA A 204 15.47 -32.07 -9.68
N THR A 205 15.60 -32.76 -8.54
CA THR A 205 15.67 -34.23 -8.51
C THR A 205 14.36 -34.88 -8.93
N ILE A 206 13.22 -34.37 -8.45
CA ILE A 206 11.88 -34.89 -8.81
C ILE A 206 11.63 -34.69 -10.31
N LEU A 207 11.89 -33.50 -10.85
CA LEU A 207 11.69 -33.16 -12.26
C LEU A 207 12.60 -33.97 -13.19
N LYS A 208 13.83 -34.28 -12.77
CA LYS A 208 14.73 -35.17 -13.52
C LYS A 208 14.25 -36.62 -13.54
N ARG A 209 13.63 -37.09 -12.46
CA ARG A 209 13.23 -38.50 -12.30
C ARG A 209 11.83 -38.80 -12.84
N ASN A 210 10.92 -37.82 -12.85
CA ASN A 210 9.52 -38.04 -13.19
C ASN A 210 9.01 -37.06 -14.26
N LYS A 211 8.79 -37.56 -15.49
CA LYS A 211 8.23 -36.77 -16.61
C LYS A 211 6.82 -36.25 -16.31
N TRP A 212 6.04 -36.93 -15.46
CA TRP A 212 4.72 -36.46 -15.04
C TRP A 212 4.78 -35.23 -14.13
N ALA A 213 5.86 -35.05 -13.37
CA ALA A 213 6.04 -33.85 -12.56
C ALA A 213 6.18 -32.59 -13.44
N TRP A 214 6.82 -32.72 -14.61
CA TRP A 214 6.86 -31.66 -15.62
C TRP A 214 5.46 -31.36 -16.16
N PHE A 215 4.70 -32.40 -16.50
CA PHE A 215 3.34 -32.23 -16.99
C PHE A 215 2.44 -31.55 -15.95
N SER A 216 2.50 -31.96 -14.68
CA SER A 216 1.74 -31.32 -13.60
C SER A 216 2.14 -29.86 -13.37
N LEU A 217 3.43 -29.53 -13.44
CA LEU A 217 3.90 -28.15 -13.32
C LEU A 217 3.38 -27.28 -14.47
N VAL A 218 3.48 -27.77 -15.71
CA VAL A 218 2.95 -27.08 -16.89
C VAL A 218 1.44 -26.92 -16.79
N LEU A 219 0.72 -27.95 -16.33
CA LEU A 219 -0.72 -27.89 -16.12
C LEU A 219 -1.10 -26.84 -15.07
N VAL A 220 -0.38 -26.76 -13.94
CA VAL A 220 -0.63 -25.73 -12.92
C VAL A 220 -0.37 -24.33 -13.49
N ILE A 221 0.71 -24.13 -14.23
CA ILE A 221 1.00 -22.86 -14.90
C ILE A 221 -0.10 -22.53 -15.92
N ALA A 222 -0.56 -23.51 -16.69
CA ALA A 222 -1.64 -23.35 -17.65
C ALA A 222 -2.97 -23.03 -16.97
N LEU A 223 -3.30 -23.67 -15.85
CA LEU A 223 -4.51 -23.38 -15.07
C LEU A 223 -4.45 -21.98 -14.45
N ILE A 224 -3.28 -21.55 -13.97
CA ILE A 224 -3.06 -20.17 -13.52
C ILE A 224 -3.25 -19.20 -14.68
N ALA A 225 -2.67 -19.47 -15.85
CA ALA A 225 -2.81 -18.66 -17.05
C ALA A 225 -4.27 -18.60 -17.55
N VAL A 226 -4.99 -19.72 -17.50
CA VAL A 226 -6.43 -19.80 -17.79
C VAL A 226 -7.23 -19.03 -16.75
N GLY A 227 -6.90 -19.11 -15.45
CA GLY A 227 -7.50 -18.28 -14.41
C GLY A 227 -7.32 -16.79 -14.68
N PHE A 228 -6.11 -16.37 -15.10
CA PHE A 228 -5.86 -15.01 -15.58
C PHE A 228 -6.64 -14.67 -16.85
N TYR A 229 -6.84 -15.63 -17.75
CA TYR A 229 -7.68 -15.47 -18.94
C TYR A 229 -9.16 -15.34 -18.60
N TRP A 230 -9.68 -16.00 -17.57
CA TRP A 230 -11.07 -15.80 -17.12
C TRP A 230 -11.29 -14.43 -16.46
N LEU A 231 -10.23 -13.81 -15.94
CA LEU A 231 -10.24 -12.41 -15.51
C LEU A 231 -10.21 -11.43 -16.71
N LYS A 232 -10.14 -11.94 -17.95
CA LYS A 232 -10.04 -11.14 -19.18
C LYS A 232 -11.32 -10.40 -19.55
N ASP A 233 -12.50 -10.76 -19.05
CA ASP A 233 -13.71 -9.95 -19.26
C ASP A 233 -13.85 -8.79 -18.28
N SER A 234 -12.83 -8.55 -17.46
CA SER A 234 -12.79 -7.35 -16.63
C SER A 234 -12.48 -6.12 -17.48
N ALA A 235 -13.14 -4.99 -17.19
CA ALA A 235 -12.86 -3.69 -17.82
C ALA A 235 -11.34 -3.34 -17.87
N TYR A 236 -10.53 -3.91 -16.97
CA TYR A 236 -9.06 -3.76 -17.01
C TYR A 236 -8.44 -4.20 -18.33
N THR A 237 -8.86 -5.33 -18.90
CA THR A 237 -8.22 -5.86 -20.11
C THR A 237 -8.56 -5.06 -21.35
N SER A 238 -9.75 -4.45 -21.43
CA SER A 238 -10.08 -3.54 -22.52
C SER A 238 -9.24 -2.25 -22.44
N TYR A 239 -8.96 -1.76 -21.22
CA TYR A 239 -7.98 -0.69 -21.00
C TYR A 239 -6.54 -1.07 -21.42
N PHE A 240 -6.17 -2.34 -21.30
CA PHE A 240 -4.85 -2.84 -21.71
C PHE A 240 -4.75 -3.16 -23.20
N ALA A 241 -5.75 -3.82 -23.76
CA ALA A 241 -5.66 -4.48 -25.05
C ALA A 241 -5.42 -3.48 -26.17
N GLY A 242 -6.10 -2.32 -26.16
CA GLY A 242 -5.95 -1.30 -27.20
C GLY A 242 -4.54 -0.69 -27.27
N PRO A 243 -4.04 -0.07 -26.18
CA PRO A 243 -2.69 0.49 -26.17
C PRO A 243 -1.60 -0.56 -26.40
N PHE A 244 -1.74 -1.75 -25.80
CA PHE A 244 -0.77 -2.82 -25.95
C PHE A 244 -0.75 -3.42 -27.35
N SER A 245 -1.90 -3.58 -28.03
CA SER A 245 -1.95 -4.13 -29.38
C SER A 245 -1.30 -3.22 -30.42
N ASN A 246 -1.36 -1.90 -30.20
CA ASN A 246 -0.88 -0.92 -31.16
C ASN A 246 0.62 -0.64 -31.03
N ASP A 247 1.15 -0.59 -29.81
CA ASP A 247 2.58 -0.38 -29.55
C ASP A 247 3.00 -1.08 -28.24
N PRO A 248 3.26 -2.41 -28.26
CA PRO A 248 3.59 -3.16 -27.06
C PRO A 248 4.85 -2.64 -26.37
N VAL A 249 5.88 -2.28 -27.15
CA VAL A 249 7.18 -1.87 -26.62
C VAL A 249 7.10 -0.46 -26.02
N GLY A 250 6.53 0.50 -26.75
CA GLY A 250 6.36 1.85 -26.25
C GLY A 250 5.34 1.92 -25.10
N PHE A 251 4.30 1.07 -25.09
CA PHE A 251 3.41 0.94 -23.95
C PHE A 251 4.15 0.48 -22.70
N VAL A 252 4.93 -0.62 -22.79
CA VAL A 252 5.71 -1.14 -21.65
C VAL A 252 6.75 -0.11 -21.19
N PHE A 253 7.50 0.50 -22.12
CA PHE A 253 8.49 1.51 -21.79
C PHE A 253 7.87 2.72 -21.10
N ASN A 254 6.79 3.28 -21.67
CA ASN A 254 6.09 4.43 -21.10
C ASN A 254 5.47 4.10 -19.73
N THR A 255 4.96 2.89 -19.55
CA THR A 255 4.39 2.43 -18.28
C THR A 255 5.49 2.35 -17.23
N VAL A 256 6.57 1.63 -17.50
CA VAL A 256 7.74 1.54 -16.62
C VAL A 256 8.28 2.93 -16.28
N TRP A 257 8.45 3.79 -17.29
CA TRP A 257 8.99 5.13 -17.12
C TRP A 257 8.13 6.03 -16.23
N LYS A 258 6.80 5.96 -16.38
CA LYS A 258 5.86 6.65 -15.48
C LYS A 258 5.89 6.07 -14.07
N GLN A 259 5.88 4.74 -13.94
CA GLN A 259 5.91 4.06 -12.65
C GLN A 259 7.19 4.37 -11.85
N LEU A 260 8.33 4.53 -12.52
CA LEU A 260 9.57 5.00 -11.90
C LEU A 260 9.43 6.41 -11.30
N GLY A 261 8.66 7.31 -11.93
CA GLY A 261 8.37 8.63 -11.37
C GLY A 261 7.64 8.55 -10.04
N TYR A 262 6.56 7.76 -9.97
CA TYR A 262 5.80 7.53 -8.73
C TYR A 262 6.62 6.81 -7.66
N PHE A 263 7.50 5.90 -8.07
CA PHE A 263 8.44 5.25 -7.17
C PHE A 263 9.44 6.27 -6.58
N GLY A 264 9.86 7.26 -7.38
CA GLY A 264 10.62 8.42 -6.92
C GLY A 264 9.85 9.30 -5.93
N GLU A 265 8.54 9.49 -6.11
CA GLU A 265 7.69 10.24 -5.16
C GLU A 265 7.67 9.61 -3.76
N LEU A 266 7.69 8.28 -3.69
CA LEU A 266 7.80 7.58 -2.41
C LEU A 266 9.15 7.82 -1.74
N PHE A 267 10.24 7.82 -2.51
CA PHE A 267 11.58 8.04 -1.97
C PHE A 267 11.77 9.48 -1.50
N ILE A 268 11.37 10.46 -2.31
CA ILE A 268 11.48 11.89 -1.97
C ILE A 268 10.51 12.28 -0.84
N ASN A 269 9.44 11.50 -0.65
CA ASN A 269 8.36 11.77 0.29
C ASN A 269 7.60 13.08 -0.02
N ILE A 270 7.47 13.42 -1.31
CA ILE A 270 6.72 14.57 -1.81
C ILE A 270 6.08 14.18 -3.15
N PRO A 271 4.78 14.41 -3.39
CA PRO A 271 4.18 14.19 -4.70
C PRO A 271 4.74 15.17 -5.74
N ALA A 272 5.05 14.71 -6.96
CA ALA A 272 5.68 15.55 -8.00
C ALA A 272 4.78 16.72 -8.42
N SER A 273 3.46 16.57 -8.29
CA SER A 273 2.50 17.65 -8.54
C SER A 273 2.69 18.87 -7.62
N LYS A 274 3.33 18.69 -6.46
CA LYS A 274 3.58 19.75 -5.48
C LYS A 274 4.98 20.38 -5.58
N THR A 275 5.86 19.90 -6.45
CA THR A 275 7.21 20.49 -6.62
C THR A 275 7.32 21.41 -7.85
N ARG A 276 6.23 21.61 -8.59
CA ARG A 276 6.20 22.42 -9.82
C ARG A 276 6.57 23.89 -9.62
N PHE A 277 6.51 24.40 -8.38
CA PHE A 277 6.93 25.76 -8.06
C PHE A 277 8.45 25.90 -7.86
N LEU A 278 9.16 24.79 -7.61
CA LEU A 278 10.62 24.78 -7.40
C LEU A 278 11.38 24.60 -8.70
N VAL A 279 10.85 23.77 -9.61
CA VAL A 279 11.47 23.41 -10.88
C VAL A 279 10.40 23.30 -11.96
N ALA A 280 10.78 23.60 -13.21
CA ALA A 280 9.90 23.38 -14.37
C ALA A 280 9.39 21.93 -14.39
N ALA A 281 8.12 21.74 -14.74
CA ALA A 281 7.44 20.43 -14.64
C ALA A 281 8.19 19.31 -15.39
N SER A 282 8.73 19.60 -16.58
CA SER A 282 9.51 18.65 -17.37
C SER A 282 10.80 18.21 -16.67
N ILE A 283 11.51 19.15 -16.03
CA ILE A 283 12.74 18.87 -15.28
C ILE A 283 12.41 18.09 -14.01
N GLY A 284 11.36 18.49 -13.30
CA GLY A 284 10.85 17.79 -12.13
C GLY A 284 10.55 16.32 -12.45
N ASP A 285 9.76 16.05 -13.49
CA ASP A 285 9.42 14.69 -13.91
C ASP A 285 10.66 13.83 -14.18
N VAL A 286 11.69 14.39 -14.83
CA VAL A 286 12.96 13.68 -15.07
C VAL A 286 13.68 13.39 -13.75
N ILE A 287 13.78 14.35 -12.83
CA ILE A 287 14.41 14.16 -11.52
C ILE A 287 13.72 13.04 -10.75
N TYR A 288 12.38 13.07 -10.66
CA TYR A 288 11.60 12.05 -9.96
C TYR A 288 11.84 10.65 -10.52
N ARG A 289 11.88 10.51 -11.86
CA ARG A 289 12.16 9.21 -12.51
C ARG A 289 13.58 8.73 -12.25
N LEU A 290 14.59 9.60 -12.34
CA LEU A 290 15.98 9.25 -12.03
C LEU A 290 16.16 8.81 -10.57
N VAL A 291 15.50 9.51 -9.64
CA VAL A 291 15.46 9.13 -8.23
C VAL A 291 14.74 7.79 -8.03
N GLY A 292 13.65 7.54 -8.76
CA GLY A 292 12.96 6.26 -8.77
C GLY A 292 13.84 5.11 -9.26
N ILE A 293 14.62 5.31 -10.34
CA ILE A 293 15.60 4.33 -10.83
C ILE A 293 16.64 4.04 -9.75
N LEU A 294 17.23 5.10 -9.16
CA LEU A 294 18.19 4.95 -8.08
C LEU A 294 17.60 4.15 -6.90
N PHE A 295 16.39 4.49 -6.47
CA PHE A 295 15.71 3.83 -5.38
C PHE A 295 15.44 2.35 -5.69
N LEU A 296 15.00 2.04 -6.91
CA LEU A 296 14.77 0.67 -7.36
C LEU A 296 16.06 -0.14 -7.39
N LEU A 297 17.14 0.41 -7.94
CA LEU A 297 18.44 -0.26 -7.96
C LEU A 297 18.97 -0.51 -6.54
N LEU A 298 18.81 0.45 -5.63
CA LEU A 298 19.16 0.28 -4.22
C LEU A 298 18.33 -0.83 -3.57
N LEU A 299 17.01 -0.85 -3.78
CA LEU A 299 16.12 -1.88 -3.26
C LEU A 299 16.47 -3.27 -3.82
N LEU A 300 16.63 -3.41 -5.12
CA LEU A 300 17.00 -4.68 -5.76
C LEU A 300 18.38 -5.16 -5.28
N SER A 301 19.35 -4.25 -5.15
CA SER A 301 20.67 -4.60 -4.62
C SER A 301 20.61 -5.17 -3.20
N ARG A 302 19.66 -4.68 -2.38
CA ARG A 302 19.42 -5.18 -1.01
C ARG A 302 18.72 -6.53 -1.02
N LEU A 303 17.72 -6.72 -1.87
CA LEU A 303 16.99 -7.98 -1.97
C LEU A 303 17.87 -9.12 -2.48
N LEU A 304 18.76 -8.84 -3.44
CA LEU A 304 19.58 -9.86 -4.11
C LEU A 304 20.84 -10.24 -3.33
N ARG A 305 21.39 -9.35 -2.50
CA ARG A 305 22.60 -9.65 -1.72
C ARG A 305 22.30 -10.63 -0.58
N ARG A 306 23.02 -11.76 -0.56
CA ARG A 306 22.88 -12.81 0.48
C ARG A 306 23.22 -12.36 1.90
N ARG A 307 24.02 -11.30 2.05
CA ARG A 307 24.40 -10.73 3.35
C ARG A 307 23.20 -10.26 4.18
N TYR A 308 22.08 -9.94 3.53
CA TYR A 308 20.88 -9.48 4.22
C TYR A 308 19.99 -10.66 4.62
N SER A 309 19.64 -10.72 5.89
CA SER A 309 18.74 -11.73 6.51
C SER A 309 17.27 -11.50 6.16
N ILE A 310 16.97 -11.12 4.91
CA ILE A 310 15.60 -10.88 4.43
C ILE A 310 14.96 -12.23 4.08
N PRO A 311 13.79 -12.59 4.63
CA PRO A 311 13.11 -13.85 4.31
C PRO A 311 12.82 -13.97 2.82
N LEU A 312 12.97 -15.18 2.26
CA LEU A 312 12.82 -15.43 0.82
C LEU A 312 11.44 -15.05 0.30
N ILE A 313 10.38 -15.28 1.09
CA ILE A 313 9.01 -14.89 0.74
C ILE A 313 8.86 -13.39 0.53
N ILE A 314 9.54 -12.57 1.33
CA ILE A 314 9.50 -11.10 1.20
C ILE A 314 10.21 -10.67 -0.08
N ARG A 315 11.33 -11.32 -0.43
CA ARG A 315 12.05 -11.05 -1.69
C ARG A 315 11.18 -11.38 -2.89
N ALA A 316 10.58 -12.58 -2.89
CA ALA A 316 9.68 -13.02 -3.95
C ALA A 316 8.50 -12.06 -4.11
N TYR A 317 7.85 -11.71 -2.99
CA TYR A 317 6.71 -10.80 -2.98
C TYR A 317 7.04 -9.42 -3.53
N ILE A 318 8.09 -8.77 -3.02
CA ILE A 318 8.46 -7.43 -3.51
C ILE A 318 8.82 -7.45 -5.00
N VAL A 319 9.60 -8.44 -5.47
CA VAL A 319 10.00 -8.53 -6.88
C VAL A 319 8.80 -8.78 -7.79
N LEU A 320 7.91 -9.71 -7.42
CA LEU A 320 6.71 -10.00 -8.21
C LEU A 320 5.71 -8.83 -8.19
N TYR A 321 5.59 -8.13 -7.05
CA TYR A 321 4.75 -6.94 -6.95
C TYR A 321 5.29 -5.78 -7.80
N ILE A 322 6.62 -5.53 -7.78
CA ILE A 322 7.27 -4.59 -8.72
C ILE A 322 6.93 -4.96 -10.16
N GLY A 323 7.05 -6.24 -10.52
CA GLY A 323 6.69 -6.75 -11.84
C GLY A 323 5.24 -6.47 -12.21
N LEU A 324 4.29 -6.69 -11.28
CA LEU A 324 2.88 -6.37 -11.49
C LEU A 324 2.68 -4.86 -11.73
N ILE A 325 3.28 -4.00 -10.92
CA ILE A 325 3.07 -2.55 -11.00
C ILE A 325 3.67 -1.94 -12.26
N PHE A 326 4.81 -2.44 -12.71
CA PHE A 326 5.40 -2.04 -14.00
C PHE A 326 4.56 -2.47 -15.20
N ASN A 327 3.67 -3.44 -15.03
CA ASN A 327 2.69 -3.81 -16.03
C ASN A 327 1.30 -3.24 -15.70
N TRP A 328 1.13 -2.35 -14.71
CA TRP A 328 -0.17 -1.82 -14.31
C TRP A 328 -0.53 -0.55 -15.11
N PRO A 329 -1.79 -0.40 -15.60
CA PRO A 329 -2.11 0.63 -16.59
C PRO A 329 -2.44 1.98 -15.94
N PHE A 330 -2.65 1.99 -14.62
CA PHE A 330 -3.00 3.18 -13.84
C PHE A 330 -1.77 3.74 -13.13
N PHE A 331 -1.75 5.07 -13.01
CA PHE A 331 -0.59 5.85 -12.64
C PHE A 331 -0.84 6.65 -11.36
N ASP A 332 -0.39 6.13 -10.21
CA ASP A 332 -0.51 6.81 -8.90
C ASP A 332 0.49 6.16 -7.91
N ALA A 333 1.14 6.98 -7.08
CA ALA A 333 2.03 6.50 -6.01
C ALA A 333 1.34 5.53 -5.03
N ARG A 334 0.01 5.58 -4.91
CA ARG A 334 -0.79 4.65 -4.09
C ARG A 334 -0.57 3.20 -4.43
N PHE A 335 -0.29 2.87 -5.70
CA PHE A 335 -0.16 1.47 -6.10
C PHE A 335 1.09 0.81 -5.53
N TRP A 336 2.08 1.62 -5.13
CA TRP A 336 3.29 1.18 -4.46
C TRP A 336 3.15 1.07 -2.93
N PHE A 337 2.10 1.68 -2.36
CA PHE A 337 1.85 1.72 -0.92
C PHE A 337 1.84 0.34 -0.23
N PRO A 338 1.25 -0.72 -0.82
CA PRO A 338 1.17 -2.03 -0.16
C PRO A 338 2.52 -2.70 0.13
N ILE A 339 3.59 -2.34 -0.59
CA ILE A 339 4.94 -2.85 -0.33
C ILE A 339 5.79 -1.88 0.51
N LEU A 340 5.32 -0.64 0.76
CA LEU A 340 6.07 0.40 1.46
C LEU A 340 6.64 -0.04 2.82
N PRO A 341 5.87 -0.62 3.76
CA PRO A 341 6.44 -1.02 5.04
C PRO A 341 7.48 -2.13 4.91
N LEU A 342 7.32 -3.03 3.93
CA LEU A 342 8.32 -4.06 3.63
C LEU A 342 9.59 -3.45 3.05
N MET A 343 9.48 -2.47 2.16
CA MET A 343 10.63 -1.73 1.63
C MET A 343 11.40 -1.04 2.76
N ILE A 344 10.71 -0.33 3.66
CA ILE A 344 11.34 0.29 4.84
C ILE A 344 12.01 -0.78 5.70
N GLY A 345 11.34 -1.91 5.95
CA GLY A 345 11.93 -3.06 6.65
C GLY A 345 13.21 -3.57 5.99
N VAL A 346 13.26 -3.68 4.66
CA VAL A 346 14.45 -4.06 3.89
C VAL A 346 15.59 -3.05 4.07
N PHE A 347 15.32 -1.75 4.04
CA PHE A 347 16.35 -0.72 4.22
C PHE A 347 16.85 -0.61 5.67
N LEU A 348 15.97 -0.85 6.65
CA LEU A 348 16.36 -0.92 8.06
C LEU A 348 17.13 -2.21 8.39
N SER A 349 16.96 -3.26 7.58
CA SER A 349 17.66 -4.54 7.75
C SER A 349 19.13 -4.42 7.34
N ASN A 350 20.01 -4.35 8.34
CA ASN A 350 21.47 -4.21 8.20
C ASN A 350 21.88 -2.94 7.42
N PRO A 351 21.90 -1.76 8.07
CA PRO A 351 22.35 -0.53 7.43
C PRO A 351 23.77 -0.72 6.86
N PRO A 352 24.07 -0.13 5.68
CA PRO A 352 25.40 -0.25 5.09
C PRO A 352 26.44 0.40 6.00
N THR A 353 27.70 -0.02 5.88
CA THR A 353 28.82 0.79 6.39
C THR A 353 28.93 2.04 5.52
N ILE A 354 28.58 3.19 6.09
CA ILE A 354 28.46 4.47 5.39
C ILE A 354 29.76 5.26 5.57
N SER A 355 30.39 5.67 4.45
CA SER A 355 31.53 6.59 4.46
C SER A 355 31.15 7.97 5.00
N GLN A 356 32.09 8.79 5.43
CA GLN A 356 31.77 10.11 6.03
C GLN A 356 30.94 11.01 5.09
N ARG A 357 31.27 11.06 3.79
CA ARG A 357 30.50 11.84 2.79
C ARG A 357 29.07 11.31 2.64
N THR A 358 28.91 9.98 2.59
CA THR A 358 27.56 9.37 2.49
C THR A 358 26.75 9.53 3.77
N ARG A 359 27.40 9.76 4.92
CA ARG A 359 26.72 10.06 6.20
C ARG A 359 26.05 11.42 6.19
N VAL A 360 26.71 12.43 5.61
CA VAL A 360 26.13 13.77 5.46
C VAL A 360 24.90 13.71 4.55
N VAL A 361 25.02 13.11 3.36
CA VAL A 361 23.90 12.94 2.42
C VAL A 361 22.74 12.18 3.06
N ASN A 362 23.00 11.09 3.78
CA ASN A 362 21.99 10.33 4.50
C ASN A 362 21.31 11.15 5.61
N SER A 363 22.06 12.02 6.30
CA SER A 363 21.50 12.89 7.35
C SER A 363 20.60 13.97 6.76
N ILE A 364 21.04 14.61 5.67
CA ILE A 364 20.24 15.58 4.90
C ILE A 364 18.95 14.92 4.41
N TYR A 365 19.05 13.74 3.80
CA TYR A 365 17.88 12.99 3.33
C TYR A 365 16.89 12.70 4.47
N LYS A 366 17.36 12.21 5.62
CA LYS A 366 16.50 11.94 6.78
C LYS A 366 15.81 13.20 7.30
N ILE A 367 16.55 14.30 7.41
CA ILE A 367 15.99 15.60 7.83
C ILE A 367 14.92 16.04 6.83
N ALA A 368 15.22 16.00 5.53
CA ALA A 368 14.25 16.35 4.49
C ALA A 368 12.99 15.47 4.57
N PHE A 369 13.15 14.14 4.69
CA PHE A 369 12.03 13.20 4.82
C PHE A 369 11.15 13.50 6.05
N VAL A 370 11.77 13.86 7.18
CA VAL A 370 11.04 14.22 8.40
C VAL A 370 10.30 15.55 8.23
N LEU A 371 10.96 16.57 7.68
CA LEU A 371 10.35 17.88 7.44
C LEU A 371 9.17 17.78 6.47
N THR A 372 9.30 17.01 5.38
CA THR A 372 8.21 16.82 4.41
C THR A 372 7.05 16.02 5.01
N GLY A 373 7.34 15.03 5.85
CA GLY A 373 6.33 14.29 6.60
C GLY A 373 5.56 15.17 7.59
N ILE A 374 6.27 15.98 8.40
CA ILE A 374 5.66 16.93 9.33
C ILE A 374 4.83 17.98 8.57
N PHE A 375 5.35 18.54 7.48
CA PHE A 375 4.63 19.49 6.64
C PHE A 375 3.36 18.85 6.06
N SER A 376 3.45 17.63 5.54
CA SER A 376 2.30 16.89 5.00
C SER A 376 1.24 16.65 6.08
N LEU A 377 1.66 16.22 7.27
CA LEU A 377 0.77 15.98 8.39
C LEU A 377 0.08 17.28 8.85
N GLY A 378 0.84 18.37 8.97
CA GLY A 378 0.30 19.69 9.27
C GLY A 378 -0.69 20.18 8.21
N TYR A 379 -0.39 19.96 6.93
CA TYR A 379 -1.28 20.30 5.83
C TYR A 379 -2.60 19.52 5.89
N TYR A 380 -2.57 18.20 6.07
CA TYR A 380 -3.79 17.40 6.19
C TYR A 380 -4.58 17.71 7.46
N THR A 381 -3.89 18.07 8.56
CA THR A 381 -4.51 18.56 9.80
C THR A 381 -5.21 19.88 9.58
N TYR A 382 -4.56 20.84 8.92
CA TYR A 382 -5.16 22.10 8.54
C TYR A 382 -6.41 21.88 7.68
N LEU A 383 -6.35 20.99 6.69
CA LEU A 383 -7.52 20.66 5.88
C LEU A 383 -8.64 20.00 6.68
N SER A 384 -8.34 19.11 7.65
CA SER A 384 -9.37 18.48 8.49
C SER A 384 -10.24 19.48 9.25
N TYR A 385 -9.67 20.61 9.66
CA TYR A 385 -10.33 21.57 10.54
C TYR A 385 -10.65 22.91 9.88
N ASN A 386 -10.37 23.05 8.59
CA ASN A 386 -10.71 24.24 7.82
C ASN A 386 -11.55 23.84 6.61
N GLN A 387 -12.88 23.86 6.78
CA GLN A 387 -13.87 23.44 5.80
C GLN A 387 -13.76 24.19 4.46
N SER A 388 -13.54 25.50 4.49
CA SER A 388 -13.42 26.31 3.26
C SER A 388 -12.14 25.95 2.48
N ALA A 389 -11.01 25.76 3.17
CA ALA A 389 -9.80 25.30 2.55
C ALA A 389 -9.90 23.84 2.08
N PHE A 390 -10.61 22.99 2.83
CA PHE A 390 -10.88 21.60 2.48
C PHE A 390 -11.63 21.49 1.16
N ALA A 391 -12.77 22.17 1.03
CA ALA A 391 -13.58 22.17 -0.19
C ALA A 391 -12.77 22.57 -1.44
N VAL A 392 -11.91 23.59 -1.31
CA VAL A 392 -11.10 24.10 -2.42
C VAL A 392 -9.90 23.22 -2.76
N ARG A 393 -9.25 22.59 -1.77
CA ARG A 393 -7.93 21.96 -1.96
C ARG A 393 -7.97 20.44 -1.98
N HIS A 394 -8.94 19.81 -1.33
CA HIS A 394 -9.09 18.36 -1.33
C HIS A 394 -9.43 17.86 -2.74
N ASP A 395 -8.78 16.78 -3.16
CA ASP A 395 -8.86 16.22 -4.53
C ASP A 395 -8.75 17.28 -5.65
N ALA A 396 -7.86 18.27 -5.45
CA ALA A 396 -7.67 19.42 -6.34
C ALA A 396 -8.94 20.26 -6.60
N GLY A 397 -9.86 20.30 -5.62
CA GLY A 397 -11.10 21.06 -5.70
C GLY A 397 -12.17 20.41 -6.57
N LYS A 398 -11.99 19.13 -6.94
CA LYS A 398 -12.95 18.41 -7.79
C LYS A 398 -14.37 18.42 -7.22
N TRP A 399 -14.48 18.26 -5.90
CA TRP A 399 -15.75 18.14 -5.16
C TRP A 399 -16.11 19.43 -4.41
N LYS A 400 -15.57 20.57 -4.87
CA LYS A 400 -15.66 21.84 -4.14
C LYS A 400 -17.12 22.22 -3.86
N ARG A 401 -17.98 22.15 -4.87
CA ARG A 401 -19.39 22.59 -4.78
C ARG A 401 -20.18 21.69 -3.83
N GLU A 402 -19.96 20.38 -3.91
CA GLU A 402 -20.60 19.39 -3.06
C GLU A 402 -20.26 19.63 -1.59
N TYR A 403 -18.99 19.91 -1.27
CA TYR A 403 -18.58 20.26 0.09
C TYR A 403 -19.09 21.63 0.53
N GLU A 404 -19.04 22.65 -0.32
CA GLU A 404 -19.56 23.98 0.02
C GLU A 404 -21.04 23.91 0.40
N LEU A 405 -21.84 23.12 -0.31
CA LEU A 405 -23.25 22.90 0.01
C LEU A 405 -23.46 22.08 1.27
N HIS A 406 -22.71 20.98 1.42
CA HIS A 406 -22.79 20.15 2.61
C HIS A 406 -22.42 20.93 3.89
N PHE A 407 -21.35 21.75 3.84
CA PHE A 407 -20.91 22.55 4.99
C PHE A 407 -21.79 23.79 5.27
N SER A 408 -22.32 24.44 4.23
CA SER A 408 -23.08 25.69 4.38
C SER A 408 -24.59 25.47 4.61
N ALA A 409 -25.09 24.25 4.38
CA ALA A 409 -26.51 23.89 4.47
C ALA A 409 -27.48 24.78 3.65
N THR A 410 -26.97 25.51 2.66
CA THR A 410 -27.77 26.35 1.76
C THR A 410 -28.16 25.56 0.52
N GLU A 411 -29.46 25.44 0.24
CA GLU A 411 -29.96 24.80 -0.97
C GLU A 411 -29.66 25.68 -2.21
N THR A 412 -28.87 25.16 -3.15
CA THR A 412 -28.75 25.75 -4.50
C THR A 412 -29.15 24.72 -5.56
N LYS A 413 -29.98 25.15 -6.51
CA LYS A 413 -30.42 24.34 -7.66
C LYS A 413 -29.45 24.50 -8.84
N ASP A 414 -28.15 24.32 -8.59
CA ASP A 414 -27.15 24.34 -9.65
C ASP A 414 -27.06 22.95 -10.32
N SER A 415 -27.27 22.89 -11.64
CA SER A 415 -27.27 21.63 -12.40
C SER A 415 -25.89 20.97 -12.52
N THR A 416 -24.84 21.64 -12.04
CA THR A 416 -23.45 21.15 -12.09
C THR A 416 -23.02 20.33 -10.87
N ILE A 417 -23.88 20.21 -9.85
CA ILE A 417 -23.61 19.46 -8.62
C ILE A 417 -23.80 17.96 -8.86
N ASP A 418 -22.82 17.15 -8.46
CA ASP A 418 -22.98 15.69 -8.43
C ASP A 418 -23.86 15.28 -7.24
N GLN A 419 -25.15 15.06 -7.54
CA GLN A 419 -26.16 14.66 -6.55
C GLN A 419 -25.82 13.35 -5.83
N LYS A 420 -25.06 12.45 -6.47
CA LYS A 420 -24.63 11.18 -5.86
C LYS A 420 -23.60 11.44 -4.77
N ALA A 421 -22.65 12.32 -5.04
CA ALA A 421 -21.64 12.73 -4.07
C ALA A 421 -22.27 13.46 -2.88
N LEU A 422 -23.17 14.43 -3.15
CA LEU A 422 -23.86 15.17 -2.09
C LEU A 422 -24.72 14.26 -1.20
N TYR A 423 -25.44 13.29 -1.78
CA TYR A 423 -26.20 12.28 -1.03
C TYR A 423 -25.32 11.52 -0.03
N LEU A 424 -24.13 11.11 -0.47
CA LEU A 424 -23.21 10.35 0.37
C LEU A 424 -22.56 11.19 1.46
N LEU A 425 -22.22 12.45 1.18
CA LEU A 425 -21.73 13.39 2.20
C LEU A 425 -22.76 13.56 3.31
N ASN A 426 -24.01 13.88 2.96
CA ASN A 426 -25.08 14.10 3.93
C ASN A 426 -25.41 12.85 4.77
N LYS A 427 -25.03 11.66 4.30
CA LYS A 427 -25.33 10.39 4.99
C LYS A 427 -24.19 9.90 5.87
N TYR A 428 -22.93 10.19 5.52
CA TYR A 428 -21.75 9.52 6.09
C TYR A 428 -20.68 10.44 6.66
N ASP A 429 -20.75 11.73 6.39
CA ASP A 429 -19.98 12.76 7.08
C ASP A 429 -20.76 13.25 8.30
#